data_AF-A0A3C0SPP9-F1
#
_entry.id   AF-A0A3C0SPP9-F1
#
_cell.length_a   1.000
_cell.length_b   1.000
_cell.length_c   1.000
_cell.angle_alpha   90.00
_cell.angle_beta   90.00
_cell.angle_gamma   90.00
#
_symmetry.space_group_name_H-M   'P 1'
#
loop_
_entity.id
_entity.type
_entity.pdbx_description
1 polymer ?
#
loop_
_entity_poly.entity_id
_entity_poly.type
_entity_poly.pdbx_seq_one_letter_code
_entity_poly.pdbx_strand_id
1 'polypeptide(L)'
;EEILTKDFLIEKEKDIEIYYAPHNEYINPKAKIFIVGITPGFQQMSTAISEARRMLEITNDINEIQYRCKIAGRFSGSLRKNIISMLDDIKLNEFLGLVSCSELFKDKDYLLHTVSLIPYSVFVKGKN
;
A
#
# COMPACT_ATOMS: atom_id res chain seq x y z
N GLU A 1 6.91 11.92 -11.73
CA GLU A 1 8.22 11.56 -12.32
C GLU A 1 9.40 11.90 -11.39
N GLU A 2 9.35 12.98 -10.61
CA GLU A 2 10.46 13.40 -9.72
C GLU A 2 10.96 12.36 -8.68
N ILE A 3 10.19 11.31 -8.41
CA ILE A 3 10.55 10.26 -7.43
C ILE A 3 11.14 9.00 -8.08
N LEU A 4 11.22 8.91 -9.42
CA LEU A 4 11.88 7.83 -10.13
C LEU A 4 13.39 8.11 -10.23
N THR A 5 14.04 8.24 -9.08
CA THR A 5 15.46 8.60 -8.99
C THR A 5 16.33 7.39 -8.67
N LYS A 6 17.66 7.54 -8.81
CA LYS A 6 18.62 6.49 -8.47
C LYS A 6 18.58 6.10 -6.99
N ASP A 7 18.25 7.03 -6.11
CA ASP A 7 18.21 6.79 -4.66
C ASP A 7 17.06 5.86 -4.25
N PHE A 8 15.98 5.83 -5.04
CA PHE A 8 14.85 4.92 -4.83
C PHE A 8 14.91 3.68 -5.73
N LEU A 9 15.86 3.58 -6.65
CA LEU A 9 15.99 2.42 -7.53
C LEU A 9 16.56 1.23 -6.75
N ILE A 10 15.75 0.17 -6.62
CA ILE A 10 16.16 -1.08 -5.97
C ILE A 10 16.91 -1.96 -6.97
N GLU A 11 16.35 -2.12 -8.17
CA GLU A 11 16.91 -3.01 -9.18
C GLU A 11 16.52 -2.57 -10.59
N LYS A 12 17.39 -2.87 -11.56
CA LYS A 12 17.14 -2.66 -12.98
C LYS A 12 17.65 -3.83 -13.80
N GLU A 13 16.78 -4.42 -14.59
CA GLU A 13 17.14 -5.41 -15.60
C GLU A 13 16.54 -5.03 -16.96
N LYS A 14 17.39 -4.68 -17.93
CA LYS A 14 16.98 -4.24 -19.27
C LYS A 14 15.96 -3.08 -19.18
N ASP A 15 14.72 -3.34 -19.61
CA ASP A 15 13.61 -2.40 -19.65
C ASP A 15 12.75 -2.42 -18.36
N ILE A 16 13.12 -3.24 -17.37
CA ILE A 16 12.41 -3.39 -16.10
C ILE A 16 13.15 -2.63 -15.02
N GLU A 17 12.45 -1.77 -14.30
CA GLU A 17 12.97 -0.98 -13.18
C GLU A 17 12.07 -1.17 -11.96
N ILE A 18 12.66 -1.45 -10.81
CA ILE A 18 11.97 -1.66 -9.54
C ILE A 18 12.36 -0.54 -8.58
N TYR A 19 11.37 0.23 -8.13
CA TYR A 19 11.57 1.35 -7.22
C TYR A 19 10.94 1.11 -5.85
N TYR A 20 11.67 1.53 -4.81
CA TYR A 20 11.26 1.42 -3.42
C TYR A 20 9.89 2.04 -3.16
N ALA A 21 9.07 1.37 -2.35
CA ALA A 21 7.74 1.83 -1.97
C ALA A 21 7.47 1.49 -0.49
N PRO A 22 7.46 2.48 0.43
CA PRO A 22 7.52 2.19 1.87
C PRO A 22 6.22 1.62 2.47
N HIS A 23 5.10 1.60 1.74
CA HIS A 23 3.80 1.17 2.28
C HIS A 23 3.65 -0.36 2.46
N ASN A 24 4.60 -1.14 1.96
CA ASN A 24 4.63 -2.60 2.16
C ASN A 24 5.44 -3.03 3.39
N GLU A 25 6.23 -2.13 3.99
CA GLU A 25 7.17 -2.46 5.07
C GLU A 25 6.51 -2.83 6.40
N TYR A 26 5.39 -2.18 6.76
CA TYR A 26 4.69 -2.52 7.99
C TYR A 26 4.02 -3.89 7.87
N ILE A 27 4.16 -4.75 8.90
CA ILE A 27 3.47 -6.03 8.99
C ILE A 27 2.40 -5.94 10.09
N ASN A 28 1.16 -6.34 9.76
CA ASN A 28 0.07 -6.39 10.74
C ASN A 28 -0.14 -7.84 11.23
N PRO A 29 0.41 -8.24 12.39
CA PRO A 29 0.26 -9.60 12.91
C PRO A 29 -1.16 -9.92 13.40
N LYS A 30 -2.04 -8.92 13.52
CA LYS A 30 -3.42 -9.09 14.01
C LYS A 30 -4.44 -9.24 12.88
N ALA A 31 -3.99 -9.17 11.62
CA ALA A 31 -4.88 -9.21 10.48
C ALA A 31 -5.61 -10.56 10.38
N LYS A 32 -6.88 -10.49 9.99
CA LYS A 32 -7.71 -11.64 9.64
C LYS A 32 -7.89 -11.78 8.13
N ILE A 33 -7.77 -10.66 7.41
CA ILE A 33 -7.92 -10.58 5.96
C ILE A 33 -6.60 -10.13 5.36
N PHE A 34 -6.17 -10.83 4.31
CA PHE A 34 -4.98 -10.47 3.55
C PHE A 34 -5.32 -10.22 2.09
N ILE A 35 -4.97 -9.04 1.59
CA ILE A 35 -5.14 -8.69 0.18
C ILE A 35 -3.75 -8.51 -0.43
N VAL A 36 -3.43 -9.35 -1.40
CA VAL A 36 -2.15 -9.35 -2.12
C VAL A 36 -2.35 -8.74 -3.51
N GLY A 37 -1.79 -7.56 -3.72
CA GLY A 37 -1.65 -6.95 -5.04
C GLY A 37 -0.48 -7.54 -5.82
N ILE A 38 -0.33 -7.17 -7.09
CA ILE A 38 0.80 -7.64 -7.93
C ILE A 38 2.07 -6.85 -7.61
N THR A 39 2.03 -5.55 -7.92
CA THR A 39 3.07 -4.54 -7.65
C THR A 39 2.34 -3.23 -7.33
N PRO A 40 2.89 -2.35 -6.48
CA PRO A 40 2.29 -1.04 -6.27
C PRO A 40 2.26 -0.18 -7.53
N GLY A 41 1.21 0.64 -7.62
CA GLY A 41 1.11 1.68 -8.63
C GLY A 41 2.02 2.88 -8.36
N PHE A 42 2.38 3.68 -9.37
CA PHE A 42 3.14 4.93 -9.20
C PHE A 42 2.45 5.88 -8.20
N GLN A 43 1.13 5.98 -8.25
CA GLN A 43 0.37 6.81 -7.31
C GLN A 43 0.50 6.31 -5.86
N GLN A 44 0.50 4.98 -5.65
CA GLN A 44 0.67 4.39 -4.32
C GLN A 44 2.09 4.62 -3.79
N MET A 45 3.10 4.45 -4.64
CA MET A 45 4.50 4.77 -4.34
C MET A 45 4.66 6.23 -3.95
N SER A 46 4.16 7.14 -4.80
CA SER A 46 4.24 8.59 -4.59
C SER A 46 3.61 9.00 -3.27
N THR A 47 2.37 8.58 -3.02
CA THR A 47 1.68 8.87 -1.76
C THR A 47 2.45 8.32 -0.55
N ALA A 48 3.01 7.11 -0.64
CA ALA A 48 3.76 6.52 0.46
C ALA A 48 5.08 7.24 0.74
N ILE A 49 5.83 7.65 -0.30
CA ILE A 49 7.08 8.41 -0.15
C ILE A 49 6.82 9.80 0.41
N SER A 50 5.77 10.49 -0.06
CA SER A 50 5.38 11.78 0.51
C SER A 50 5.03 11.68 1.99
N GLU A 51 4.31 10.63 2.38
CA GLU A 51 3.96 10.39 3.80
C GLU A 51 5.19 10.02 4.63
N ALA A 52 6.11 9.21 4.10
CA ALA A 52 7.36 8.88 4.78
C ALA A 52 8.17 10.14 5.08
N ARG A 53 8.36 11.02 4.09
CA ARG A 53 9.06 12.30 4.26
C ARG A 53 8.42 13.16 5.35
N ARG A 54 7.09 13.30 5.32
CA ARG A 54 6.34 14.07 6.33
C ARG A 54 6.51 13.49 7.74
N MET A 55 6.46 12.17 7.88
CA MET A 55 6.54 11.52 9.20
C MET A 55 7.95 11.51 9.77
N LEU A 56 8.99 11.46 8.93
CA LEU A 56 10.40 11.58 9.34
C LEU A 56 10.72 12.94 9.99
N GLU A 57 9.93 13.99 9.70
CA GLU A 57 10.06 15.30 10.35
C GLU A 57 9.35 15.34 11.73
N ILE A 58 8.50 14.37 12.03
CA ILE A 58 7.62 14.35 13.21
C ILE A 58 8.09 13.35 14.27
N THR A 59 8.60 12.20 13.85
CA THR A 59 8.97 11.11 14.75
C THR A 59 10.17 10.34 14.23
N ASN A 60 10.93 9.74 15.15
CA ASN A 60 11.99 8.79 14.84
C ASN A 60 11.52 7.32 14.98
N ASP A 61 10.24 7.08 15.32
CA ASP A 61 9.67 5.73 15.38
C ASP A 61 9.40 5.20 13.97
N ILE A 62 10.31 4.35 13.50
CA ILE A 62 10.23 3.72 12.18
C ILE A 62 8.96 2.87 12.03
N ASN A 63 8.50 2.19 13.08
CA ASN A 63 7.30 1.36 12.97
C ASN A 63 6.06 2.24 12.76
N GLU A 64 5.98 3.38 13.45
CA GLU A 64 4.91 4.35 13.21
C GLU A 64 4.98 4.90 11.78
N ILE A 65 6.16 5.29 11.29
CA ILE A 65 6.33 5.79 9.93
C ILE A 65 5.86 4.76 8.90
N GLN A 66 6.30 3.50 9.02
CA GLN A 66 5.90 2.41 8.13
C GLN A 66 4.39 2.16 8.17
N TYR A 67 3.78 2.21 9.35
CA TYR A 67 2.33 2.07 9.52
C TYR A 67 1.56 3.19 8.79
N ARG A 68 1.98 4.44 8.97
CA ARG A 68 1.38 5.60 8.28
C ARG A 68 1.53 5.50 6.77
N CYS A 69 2.71 5.10 6.29
CA CYS A 69 2.95 4.83 4.87
C CYS A 69 1.99 3.76 4.35
N LYS A 70 1.80 2.65 5.09
CA LYS A 70 0.85 1.60 4.69
C LYS A 70 -0.56 2.15 4.53
N ILE A 71 -1.07 2.90 5.50
CA ILE A 71 -2.43 3.46 5.45
C ILE A 71 -2.57 4.41 4.25
N ALA A 72 -1.59 5.29 4.03
CA ALA A 72 -1.63 6.27 2.97
C ALA A 72 -1.57 5.62 1.58
N GLY A 73 -0.65 4.67 1.38
CA GLY A 73 -0.36 4.07 0.07
C GLY A 73 -1.21 2.85 -0.32
N ARG A 74 -1.84 2.13 0.63
CA ARG A 74 -2.57 0.89 0.31
C ARG A 74 -3.77 1.14 -0.60
N PHE A 75 -3.77 0.51 -1.77
CA PHE A 75 -4.84 0.55 -2.78
C PHE A 75 -5.43 1.95 -2.99
N SER A 76 -4.60 3.02 -3.00
CA SER A 76 -5.10 4.39 -3.10
C SER A 76 -5.82 4.67 -4.45
N GLY A 77 -6.63 5.73 -4.49
CA GLY A 77 -7.40 6.09 -5.69
C GLY A 77 -8.67 5.26 -5.90
N SER A 78 -9.08 5.11 -7.16
CA SER A 78 -10.32 4.39 -7.55
C SER A 78 -10.27 2.90 -7.20
N LEU A 79 -9.08 2.31 -7.15
CA LEU A 79 -8.87 0.90 -6.84
C LEU A 79 -9.43 0.50 -5.47
N ARG A 80 -9.29 1.36 -4.44
CA ARG A 80 -9.85 1.11 -3.10
C ARG A 80 -11.36 0.90 -3.17
N LYS A 81 -12.05 1.77 -3.89
CA LYS A 81 -13.51 1.77 -3.98
C LYS A 81 -13.99 0.48 -4.63
N ASN A 82 -13.31 0.04 -5.70
CA ASN A 82 -13.64 -1.19 -6.39
C ASN A 82 -13.43 -2.42 -5.49
N ILE A 83 -12.30 -2.48 -4.77
CA ILE A 83 -12.03 -3.57 -3.82
C ILE A 83 -13.08 -3.60 -2.72
N ILE A 84 -13.42 -2.45 -2.12
CA ILE A 84 -14.47 -2.38 -1.09
C ILE A 84 -15.79 -2.92 -1.64
N SER A 85 -16.21 -2.48 -2.82
CA SER A 85 -17.44 -2.98 -3.47
C SER A 85 -17.41 -4.49 -3.65
N MET A 86 -16.31 -5.03 -4.19
CA MET A 86 -16.18 -6.47 -4.42
C MET A 86 -16.22 -7.27 -3.11
N LEU A 87 -15.63 -6.76 -2.03
CA LEU A 87 -15.64 -7.40 -0.72
C LEU A 87 -17.04 -7.36 -0.06
N ASP A 88 -17.76 -6.25 -0.24
CA ASP A 88 -19.15 -6.11 0.19
C ASP A 88 -20.08 -7.04 -0.63
N ASP A 89 -19.85 -7.16 -1.95
CA ASP A 89 -20.64 -8.00 -2.85
C ASP A 89 -20.53 -9.50 -2.50
N ILE A 90 -19.36 -9.95 -2.03
CA ILE A 90 -19.16 -11.31 -1.50
C ILE A 90 -19.55 -11.44 -0.03
N LYS A 91 -20.16 -10.40 0.56
CA LYS A 91 -20.68 -10.36 1.93
C LYS A 91 -19.62 -10.56 3.02
N LEU A 92 -18.37 -10.16 2.76
CA LEU A 92 -17.31 -10.27 3.76
C LEU A 92 -17.59 -9.38 4.98
N ASN A 93 -18.22 -8.22 4.77
CA ASN A 93 -18.67 -7.34 5.84
C ASN A 93 -19.61 -8.07 6.82
N GLU A 94 -20.60 -8.81 6.31
CA GLU A 94 -21.53 -9.58 7.14
C GLU A 94 -20.79 -10.63 7.99
N PHE A 95 -19.86 -11.37 7.38
CA PHE A 95 -19.05 -12.38 8.10
C PHE A 95 -18.20 -11.77 9.23
N LEU A 96 -17.70 -10.55 9.02
CA LEU A 96 -16.88 -9.84 10.00
C LEU A 96 -17.71 -9.02 11.01
N GLY A 97 -19.04 -8.99 10.87
CA GLY A 97 -19.92 -8.16 11.71
C GLY A 97 -19.74 -6.66 11.48
N LEU A 98 -19.37 -6.26 10.26
CA LEU A 98 -19.17 -4.89 9.82
C LEU A 98 -20.38 -4.41 9.02
N VAL A 99 -20.62 -3.09 9.01
CA VAL A 99 -21.61 -2.48 8.12
C VAL A 99 -21.12 -2.55 6.68
N SER A 100 -19.84 -2.26 6.44
CA SER A 100 -19.18 -2.38 5.13
C SER A 100 -17.69 -2.66 5.29
N CYS A 101 -17.10 -3.36 4.31
CA CYS A 101 -15.67 -3.55 4.19
C CYS A 101 -14.89 -2.24 4.02
N SER A 102 -15.54 -1.10 3.83
CA SER A 102 -14.89 0.22 3.92
C SER A 102 -14.28 0.49 5.31
N GLU A 103 -14.82 -0.12 6.38
CA GLU A 103 -14.28 -0.02 7.74
C GLU A 103 -12.87 -0.66 7.85
N LEU A 104 -12.58 -1.68 7.04
CA LEU A 104 -11.25 -2.32 6.97
C LEU A 104 -10.15 -1.36 6.46
N PHE A 105 -10.54 -0.27 5.78
CA PHE A 105 -9.61 0.75 5.31
C PHE A 105 -9.60 2.00 6.21
N LYS A 106 -10.38 1.99 7.31
CA LYS A 106 -10.55 3.10 8.26
C LYS A 106 -10.21 2.65 9.69
N ASP A 107 -11.20 2.56 10.57
CA ASP A 107 -11.07 2.33 12.01
C ASP A 107 -10.92 0.85 12.38
N LYS A 108 -11.34 -0.07 11.49
CA LYS A 108 -11.17 -1.53 11.67
C LYS A 108 -9.97 -2.08 10.91
N ASP A 109 -9.00 -1.23 10.60
CA ASP A 109 -7.90 -1.61 9.74
C ASP A 109 -6.91 -2.59 10.35
N TYR A 110 -6.93 -2.74 11.67
CA TYR A 110 -6.23 -3.83 12.37
C TYR A 110 -6.66 -5.23 11.90
N LEU A 111 -7.84 -5.38 11.27
CA LEU A 111 -8.30 -6.64 10.68
C LEU A 111 -7.70 -6.90 9.29
N LEU A 112 -7.16 -5.88 8.64
CA LEU A 112 -6.68 -5.94 7.27
C LEU A 112 -5.15 -5.86 7.21
N HIS A 113 -4.56 -6.77 6.46
CA HIS A 113 -3.21 -6.62 5.96
C HIS A 113 -3.27 -6.50 4.43
N THR A 114 -2.43 -5.60 3.90
CA THR A 114 -2.29 -5.39 2.45
C THR A 114 -0.82 -5.44 2.11
N VAL A 115 -0.48 -6.22 1.09
CA VAL A 115 0.88 -6.29 0.54
C VAL A 115 0.81 -6.40 -0.98
N SER A 116 1.95 -6.27 -1.65
CA SER A 116 2.12 -6.70 -3.03
C SER A 116 3.03 -7.91 -3.12
N LEU A 117 2.80 -8.79 -4.09
CA LEU A 117 3.64 -9.96 -4.36
C LEU A 117 5.08 -9.52 -4.66
N ILE A 118 5.23 -8.47 -5.47
CA ILE A 118 6.46 -7.70 -5.59
C ILE A 118 6.25 -6.45 -4.73
N PRO A 119 6.94 -6.30 -3.58
CA PRO A 119 6.62 -5.25 -2.60
C PRO A 119 7.00 -3.83 -3.06
N TYR A 120 7.59 -3.69 -4.24
CA TYR A 120 8.14 -2.47 -4.80
C TYR A 120 7.59 -2.20 -6.19
N SER A 121 7.58 -0.94 -6.60
CA SER A 121 6.90 -0.50 -7.83
C SER A 121 7.70 -0.88 -9.05
N VAL A 122 7.13 -1.74 -9.89
CA VAL A 122 7.74 -2.20 -11.13
C VAL A 122 7.29 -1.34 -12.30
N PHE A 123 8.24 -0.93 -13.13
CA PHE A 123 8.03 -0.20 -14.37
C PHE A 123 8.65 -0.96 -15.53
N VAL A 124 7.91 -1.08 -16.63
CA VAL A 124 8.41 -1.63 -17.89
C VAL A 124 8.44 -0.50 -18.92
N LYS A 125 9.63 -0.15 -19.41
CA LYS A 125 9.84 1.00 -20.31
C LYS A 125 9.23 2.30 -19.75
N GLY A 126 9.37 2.51 -18.44
CA GLY A 126 8.84 3.68 -17.73
C GLY A 126 7.32 3.66 -17.48
N LYS A 127 6.61 2.57 -17.79
CA LYS A 127 5.16 2.42 -17.55
C LYS A 127 4.90 1.43 -16.44
N ASN A 128 3.96 1.76 -15.57
CA ASN A 128 3.50 0.95 -14.44
C ASN A 128 2.04 0.57 -14.60
#